data_AF-A0A845DBQ2-F1
#
_entry.id   AF-A0A845DBQ2-F1
#
_cell.length_a   1.000
_cell.length_b   1.000
_cell.length_c   1.000
_cell.angle_alpha   90.00
_cell.angle_beta   90.00
_cell.angle_gamma   90.00
#
_symmetry.space_group_name_H-M   'P 1'
#
loop_
_entity.id
_entity.type
_entity.pdbx_description
1 polymer ?
#
loop_
_entity_poly.entity_id
_entity_poly.type
_entity_poly.pdbx_seq_one_letter_code
_entity_poly.pdbx_strand_id
1 'polypeptide(L)'
;MIKVYLLYNNITGKGYVGITSQEDIEDRIQEHTRLRSDIGNALSEYGRDAFGYEVLRECFSRPEAQEWEKYYIQQYNTLKPYGYNEEK
;
A
#
# COMPACT_ATOMS: atom_id res chain seq x y z
N MET A 1 -3.31 -16.31 5.30
CA MET A 1 -2.14 -15.90 4.49
C MET A 1 -2.01 -14.40 4.59
N ILE A 2 -0.81 -13.86 4.38
CA ILE A 2 -0.57 -12.41 4.41
C ILE A 2 -0.19 -11.97 3.00
N LYS A 3 -0.84 -10.93 2.49
CA LYS A 3 -0.61 -10.40 1.15
C LYS A 3 0.24 -9.15 1.26
N VAL A 4 1.29 -9.07 0.46
CA VAL A 4 2.02 -7.84 0.16
C VAL A 4 1.39 -7.25 -1.09
N TYR A 5 0.98 -5.99 -1.03
CA TYR A 5 0.24 -5.34 -2.11
C TYR A 5 0.81 -3.96 -2.42
N LEU A 6 0.62 -3.54 -3.67
CA LEU A 6 0.89 -2.19 -4.16
C LEU A 6 -0.44 -1.49 -4.39
N LEU A 7 -0.57 -0.25 -3.92
CA LEU A 7 -1.63 0.68 -4.26
C LEU A 7 -0.98 1.84 -5.04
N TYR A 8 -1.46 2.12 -6.24
CA TYR A 8 -0.87 3.13 -7.13
C TYR A 8 -1.91 4.18 -7.53
N ASN A 9 -1.51 5.44 -7.45
CA ASN A 9 -2.33 6.57 -7.85
C ASN A 9 -2.14 6.85 -9.34
N ASN A 10 -3.19 6.67 -10.15
CA ASN A 10 -3.16 6.85 -11.60
C ASN A 10 -3.00 8.31 -12.04
N ILE A 11 -3.30 9.27 -11.15
CA ILE A 11 -3.20 10.70 -11.42
C ILE A 11 -1.79 11.21 -11.16
N THR A 12 -1.18 10.78 -10.04
CA THR A 12 0.13 11.29 -9.60
C THR A 12 1.31 10.38 -9.94
N GLY A 13 1.06 9.11 -10.25
CA GLY A 13 2.09 8.08 -10.45
C GLY A 13 2.73 7.56 -9.15
N LYS A 14 2.28 8.04 -7.98
CA LYS A 14 2.84 7.65 -6.68
C LYS A 14 2.27 6.31 -6.19
N GLY A 15 3.10 5.55 -5.48
CA GLY A 15 2.74 4.24 -4.92
C GLY A 15 2.75 4.17 -3.39
N TYR A 16 2.08 3.15 -2.87
CA TYR A 16 2.12 2.69 -1.48
C TYR A 16 2.22 1.16 -1.46
N VAL A 17 3.19 0.62 -0.74
CA VAL A 17 3.28 -0.82 -0.48
C VAL A 17 2.87 -1.09 0.96
N GLY A 18 2.02 -2.08 1.17
CA GLY A 18 1.63 -2.51 2.50
C GLY A 18 1.45 -4.02 2.58
N ILE A 19 1.22 -4.50 3.80
CA ILE A 19 0.81 -5.87 4.07
C ILE A 19 -0.57 -5.94 4.70
N THR A 20 -1.34 -6.98 4.38
CA THR A 20 -2.63 -7.26 5.00
C THR A 20 -2.85 -8.76 5.19
N SER A 21 -3.54 -9.13 6.26
CA SER A 21 -4.06 -10.48 6.46
C SER A 21 -5.54 -10.61 6.10
N GLN A 22 -6.16 -9.53 5.62
CA GLN A 22 -7.55 -9.53 5.18
C GLN A 22 -7.70 -10.32 3.88
N GLU A 23 -8.88 -10.93 3.72
CA GLU A 23 -9.21 -11.68 2.51
C GLU A 23 -9.37 -10.73 1.32
N ASP A 24 -10.12 -9.65 1.50
CA ASP A 24 -10.26 -8.57 0.53
C ASP A 24 -9.28 -7.42 0.82
N ILE A 25 -8.62 -6.91 -0.22
CA ILE A 25 -7.77 -5.73 -0.12
C ILE A 25 -8.61 -4.46 -0.06
N GLU A 26 -9.83 -4.47 -0.59
CA GLU A 26 -10.71 -3.30 -0.56
C GLU A 26 -11.08 -2.91 0.87
N ASP A 27 -11.31 -3.89 1.74
CA ASP A 27 -11.50 -3.66 3.18
C ASP A 27 -10.28 -2.93 3.78
N ARG A 28 -9.06 -3.34 3.40
CA ARG A 28 -7.82 -2.70 3.86
C ARG A 28 -7.70 -1.27 3.36
N ILE A 29 -8.08 -1.03 2.10
CA ILE A 29 -8.07 0.31 1.51
C ILE A 29 -9.07 1.21 2.24
N GLN A 30 -10.27 0.70 2.54
CA GLN A 30 -11.27 1.43 3.31
C GLN A 30 -10.79 1.77 4.73
N GLU A 31 -10.01 0.90 5.37
CA GLU A 31 -9.40 1.24 6.67
C GLU A 31 -8.44 2.43 6.57
N HIS A 32 -7.65 2.52 5.50
CA HIS A 32 -6.72 3.64 5.30
C HIS A 32 -7.47 4.98 5.22
N THR A 33 -8.67 5.03 4.66
CA THR A 33 -9.45 6.29 4.57
C THR A 33 -9.90 6.80 5.94
N ARG A 34 -9.84 5.98 6.99
CA ARG A 34 -10.21 6.34 8.37
C ARG A 34 -9.00 6.75 9.21
N LEU A 35 -7.79 6.50 8.72
CA LEU A 35 -6.54 6.75 9.43
C LEU A 35 -5.87 8.02 8.91
N ARG A 36 -5.20 8.75 9.81
CA ARG A 36 -4.32 9.85 9.42
C ARG A 36 -2.99 9.30 8.94
N SER A 37 -2.90 9.04 7.65
CA SER A 37 -1.69 8.62 6.93
C SER A 37 -1.65 9.30 5.56
N ASP A 38 -0.51 9.35 4.89
CA ASP A 38 -0.44 10.00 3.57
C ASP A 38 -1.27 9.28 2.53
N ILE A 39 -1.31 7.96 2.59
CA ILE A 39 -2.16 7.18 1.70
C ILE A 39 -3.65 7.41 2.00
N GLY A 40 -4.03 7.55 3.28
CA GLY A 40 -5.39 7.90 3.69
C GLY A 40 -5.79 9.30 3.21
N ASN A 41 -4.90 10.28 3.37
CA ASN A 41 -5.10 11.64 2.89
C ASN A 41 -5.23 11.67 1.37
N ALA A 42 -4.37 10.94 0.64
CA ALA A 42 -4.42 10.87 -0.81
C ALA A 42 -5.68 10.16 -1.32
N LEU A 43 -6.12 9.08 -0.67
CA LEU A 43 -7.40 8.44 -0.98
C LEU A 43 -8.58 9.40 -0.78
N SER A 44 -8.53 10.24 0.26
CA SER A 44 -9.56 11.26 0.50
C SER A 44 -9.51 12.41 -0.52
N GLU A 45 -8.33 12.78 -1.01
CA GLU A 45 -8.13 13.89 -1.94
C GLU A 45 -8.49 13.52 -3.38
N TYR A 46 -8.03 12.37 -3.85
CA TYR A 46 -8.19 11.94 -5.25
C TYR A 46 -9.37 10.98 -5.46
N GLY A 47 -9.92 10.42 -4.37
CA GLY A 47 -11.00 9.42 -4.41
C GLY A 47 -10.48 8.01 -4.72
N ARG A 48 -11.26 6.99 -4.33
CA ARG A 48 -10.89 5.57 -4.51
C ARG A 48 -10.64 5.20 -5.96
N ASP A 49 -11.45 5.73 -6.90
CA ASP A 49 -11.37 5.41 -8.33
C ASP A 49 -10.06 5.89 -8.98
N ALA A 50 -9.35 6.83 -8.36
CA ALA A 50 -8.04 7.28 -8.82
C ALA A 50 -6.92 6.26 -8.52
N PHE A 51 -7.20 5.23 -7.73
CA PHE A 51 -6.21 4.24 -7.32
C PHE A 51 -6.50 2.87 -7.94
N GLY A 52 -5.44 2.21 -8.40
CA GLY A 52 -5.46 0.77 -8.66
C GLY A 52 -4.63 0.04 -7.61
N TYR A 53 -4.82 -1.27 -7.49
CA TYR A 53 -3.99 -2.11 -6.63
C TYR A 53 -3.58 -3.42 -7.30
N GLU A 54 -2.49 -4.00 -6.80
CA GLU A 54 -1.97 -5.29 -7.25
C GLU A 54 -1.48 -6.09 -6.03
N VAL A 55 -1.74 -7.41 -6.02
CA VAL A 55 -1.12 -8.34 -5.08
C VAL A 55 0.26 -8.70 -5.63
N LEU A 56 1.31 -8.25 -4.95
CA LEU A 56 2.69 -8.52 -5.35
C LEU A 56 3.15 -9.91 -4.90
N ARG A 57 2.70 -10.34 -3.71
CA ARG A 57 3.11 -11.61 -3.11
C ARG A 57 2.16 -12.08 -2.02
N GLU A 58 2.00 -13.39 -1.91
CA GLU A 58 1.40 -14.05 -0.73
C GLU A 58 2.49 -14.69 0.13
N CYS A 59 2.38 -14.51 1.44
CA CYS A 59 3.33 -14.96 2.46
C CYS A 59 2.61 -15.80 3.52
N PHE A 60 3.34 -16.72 4.13
CA PHE A 60 2.80 -17.60 5.18
C PHE A 60 3.05 -17.07 6.58
N SER A 61 3.93 -16.07 6.72
CA SER A 61 4.25 -15.46 8.01
C SER A 61 4.39 -13.94 7.90
N ARG A 62 4.15 -13.26 9.02
CA ARG A 62 4.29 -11.80 9.09
C ARG A 62 5.74 -11.34 8.91
N PRO A 63 6.76 -12.01 9.49
CA PRO A 63 8.16 -11.66 9.24
C PRO A 63 8.53 -11.73 7.76
N GLU A 64 8.14 -12.81 7.06
CA GLU A 64 8.35 -12.94 5.62
C GLU A 64 7.69 -11.77 4.86
N ALA A 65 6.41 -11.47 5.14
CA ALA A 65 5.71 -10.38 4.49
C ALA A 65 6.38 -9.01 4.73
N GLN A 66 6.94 -8.78 5.91
CA GLN A 66 7.67 -7.55 6.23
C GLN A 66 9.00 -7.42 5.46
N GLU A 67 9.70 -8.52 5.22
CA GLU A 67 10.91 -8.51 4.38
C GLU A 67 10.56 -8.15 2.93
N TRP A 68 9.49 -8.75 2.39
CA TRP A 68 9.01 -8.43 1.05
C TRP A 68 8.42 -7.02 0.94
N GLU A 69 7.72 -6.53 1.97
CA GLU A 69 7.26 -5.15 2.04
C GLU A 69 8.44 -4.18 1.86
N LYS A 70 9.52 -4.36 2.64
CA LYS A 70 10.73 -3.53 2.52
C LYS A 70 11.36 -3.61 1.13
N TYR A 71 11.47 -4.82 0.58
CA TYR A 71 11.98 -5.03 -0.76
C TYR A 71 11.16 -4.24 -1.80
N TYR A 72 9.84 -4.41 -1.81
CA TYR A 72 8.97 -3.76 -2.79
C TYR A 72 8.85 -2.25 -2.60
N ILE A 73 8.92 -1.74 -1.36
CA ILE A 73 9.01 -0.30 -1.10
C ILE A 73 10.20 0.31 -1.86
N GLN A 74 11.35 -0.37 -1.84
CA GLN A 74 12.55 0.06 -2.57
C GLN A 74 12.40 -0.14 -4.08
N GLN A 75 11.90 -1.30 -4.53
CA GLN A 75 11.74 -1.60 -5.95
C GLN A 75 10.80 -0.59 -6.66
N TYR A 76 9.71 -0.21 -6.00
CA TYR A 76 8.70 0.71 -6.55
C TYR A 76 8.92 2.18 -6.14
N ASN A 77 9.99 2.48 -5.41
CA ASN A 77 10.32 3.82 -4.91
C ASN A 77 9.13 4.53 -4.22
N THR A 78 8.46 3.83 -3.31
CA THR A 78 7.21 4.33 -2.69
C THR A 78 7.43 5.16 -1.43
N LEU A 79 8.68 5.42 -1.03
CA LEU A 79 9.00 6.28 0.11
C LEU A 79 8.74 7.76 -0.21
N LYS A 80 8.36 8.54 0.80
CA LYS A 80 8.34 10.00 0.69
C LYS A 80 9.70 10.53 0.22
N PRO A 81 9.74 11.54 -0.68
CA PRO A 81 8.59 12.27 -1.27
C PRO A 81 7.96 11.62 -2.53
N TYR A 82 8.52 10.49 -2.98
CA TYR A 82 8.18 9.84 -4.25
C TYR A 82 6.96 8.90 -4.17
N GLY A 83 6.60 8.46 -2.97
CA GLY A 83 5.35 7.74 -2.70
C GLY A 83 4.74 8.07 -1.34
N TYR A 84 3.90 7.17 -0.85
CA TYR A 84 3.11 7.35 0.37
C TYR A 84 3.61 6.51 1.57
N ASN A 85 4.67 5.72 1.41
CA ASN A 85 5.30 5.02 2.53
C ASN A 85 6.20 5.99 3.32
N GLU A 86 6.18 5.82 4.65
CA GLU A 86 7.10 6.50 5.56
C GLU A 86 8.25 5.56 5.93
N GLU A 87 9.45 6.12 6.12
CA GLU A 87 10.56 5.39 6.74
C GLU A 87 10.16 5.05 8.18
N LYS A 88 10.31 3.77 8.57
CA LYS A 88 10.01 3.27 9.91
C LYS A 88 11.29 3.05 10.70
#